data_AF-A0A957EVP5-F1
#
_entry.id   AF-A0A957EVP5-F1
#
_cell.length_a   1.000
_cell.length_b   1.000
_cell.length_c   1.000
_cell.angle_alpha   90.00
_cell.angle_beta   90.00
_cell.angle_gamma   90.00
#
_symmetry.space_group_name_H-M   'P 1'
#
loop_
_entity.id
_entity.type
_entity.pdbx_description
1 polymer ?
#
loop_
_entity_poly.entity_id
_entity_poly.type
_entity_poly.pdbx_seq_one_letter_code
_entity_poly.pdbx_strand_id
1 'polypeptide(L)'
;MLKKEIQKYQTVRLLEPIASFSKGELGAVVEVYTFPYEAYDIEIVADDGQTKGLLEAVHPEQIEAVFSPQPQLTAVSLAPDGTKANIRFADGTEIILTAADLYAHAAEYAK
;
A
#
# COMPACT_ATOMS: atom_id res chain seq x y z
N MET A 1 24.82 0.28 -8.63
CA MET A 1 23.39 0.64 -8.46
C MET A 1 23.21 0.92 -6.98
N LEU A 2 22.80 2.13 -6.59
CA LEU A 2 22.59 2.47 -5.17
C LEU A 2 21.38 1.67 -4.69
N LYS A 3 21.55 0.75 -3.72
CA LYS A 3 20.41 0.06 -3.09
C LYS A 3 19.61 1.16 -2.38
N LYS A 4 18.39 1.43 -2.83
CA LYS A 4 17.54 2.45 -2.22
C LYS A 4 17.06 1.87 -0.88
N GLU A 5 17.38 2.54 0.21
CA GLU A 5 17.00 2.11 1.56
C GLU A 5 15.48 2.01 1.69
N ILE A 6 15.01 0.90 2.26
CA ILE A 6 13.59 0.68 2.49
C ILE A 6 13.17 1.54 3.68
N GLN A 7 12.08 2.29 3.51
CA GLN A 7 11.58 3.22 4.52
C GLN A 7 10.37 2.66 5.26
N LYS A 8 10.10 3.20 6.45
CA LYS A 8 8.84 2.93 7.17
C LYS A 8 7.64 3.32 6.29
N TYR A 9 6.58 2.51 6.35
CA TYR A 9 5.37 2.54 5.52
C TYR A 9 5.56 2.19 4.05
N GLN A 10 6.76 1.77 3.65
CA GLN A 10 6.96 1.26 2.30
C GLN A 10 6.37 -0.14 2.17
N THR A 11 5.71 -0.40 1.05
CA THR A 11 5.29 -1.75 0.68
C THR A 11 6.50 -2.56 0.24
N VAL A 12 6.61 -3.77 0.76
CA VAL A 12 7.65 -4.73 0.42
C VAL A 12 7.03 -6.07 0.02
N ARG A 13 7.80 -6.86 -0.74
CA ARG A 13 7.43 -8.21 -1.14
C ARG A 13 8.43 -9.20 -0.56
N LEU A 14 7.93 -10.31 -0.03
CA LEU A 14 8.77 -11.41 0.45
C LEU A 14 9.44 -12.12 -0.74
N LEU A 15 10.76 -12.26 -0.70
CA LEU A 15 11.56 -12.95 -1.73
C LEU A 15 11.67 -14.47 -1.49
N GLU A 16 11.31 -14.92 -0.29
CA GLU A 16 11.26 -16.30 0.16
C GLU A 16 10.14 -16.50 1.19
N PRO A 17 9.74 -17.74 1.50
CA PRO A 17 8.81 -18.00 2.60
C PRO A 17 9.46 -17.67 3.95
N ILE A 18 8.74 -16.95 4.81
CA ILE A 18 9.18 -16.60 6.17
C ILE A 18 8.05 -16.96 7.13
N ALA A 19 8.36 -17.80 8.13
CA ALA A 19 7.37 -18.38 9.03
C ALA A 19 6.20 -19.03 8.26
N SER A 20 4.97 -18.55 8.46
CA SER A 20 3.76 -19.03 7.79
C SER A 20 3.42 -18.29 6.49
N PHE A 21 4.20 -17.29 6.09
CA PHE A 21 3.91 -16.44 4.92
C PHE A 21 4.66 -16.91 3.69
N SER A 22 3.96 -16.90 2.56
CA SER A 22 4.50 -17.40 1.30
C SER A 22 5.39 -16.35 0.62
N LYS A 23 6.35 -16.83 -0.18
CA LYS A 23 7.08 -16.00 -1.13
C LYS A 23 6.09 -15.21 -2.00
N GLY A 24 6.38 -13.94 -2.22
CA GLY A 24 5.58 -13.05 -3.06
C GLY A 24 4.47 -12.30 -2.32
N GLU A 25 4.17 -12.67 -1.07
CA GLU A 25 3.24 -11.92 -0.24
C GLU A 25 3.73 -10.48 0.00
N LEU A 26 2.77 -9.58 0.15
CA LEU A 26 3.00 -8.16 0.38
C LEU A 26 2.87 -7.83 1.86
N GLY A 27 3.69 -6.89 2.30
CA GLY A 27 3.57 -6.29 3.61
C GLY A 27 3.98 -4.83 3.63
N ALA A 28 3.62 -4.15 4.70
CA ALA A 28 4.05 -2.79 4.99
C ALA A 28 5.16 -2.81 6.05
N VAL A 29 6.25 -2.07 5.82
CA VAL A 29 7.28 -1.88 6.84
C VAL A 29 6.72 -1.01 7.96
N VAL A 30 6.63 -1.56 9.18
CA VAL A 30 6.12 -0.84 10.35
C VAL A 30 7.23 -0.33 11.26
N GLU A 31 8.41 -0.96 11.22
CA GLU A 31 9.60 -0.52 11.94
C GLU A 31 10.88 -0.77 11.12
N VAL A 32 11.87 0.11 11.31
CA VAL A 32 13.18 0.03 10.66
C VAL A 32 14.24 0.09 11.75
N TYR A 33 15.07 -0.95 11.83
CA TYR A 33 16.24 -1.01 12.69
C TYR A 33 17.49 -0.81 11.85
N THR A 34 18.43 0.00 12.33
CA THR A 34 19.71 0.27 11.64
C THR A 34 20.94 -0.05 12.50
N PHE A 35 20.74 -0.38 13.78
CA PHE A 35 21.81 -0.73 14.70
C PHE A 35 21.38 -1.89 15.61
N PRO A 36 22.21 -2.93 15.80
CA PRO A 36 23.56 -3.12 15.23
C PRO A 36 23.56 -3.51 13.74
N TYR A 37 22.42 -3.97 13.21
CA TYR A 37 22.25 -4.37 11.81
C TYR A 37 20.92 -3.85 11.26
N GLU A 38 20.84 -3.76 9.94
CA GLU A 38 19.61 -3.39 9.23
C GLU A 38 18.59 -4.54 9.33
N ALA A 39 17.39 -4.25 9.84
CA ALA A 39 16.29 -5.20 9.92
C ALA A 39 14.94 -4.48 9.92
N TYR A 40 13.87 -5.22 9.64
CA TYR A 40 12.54 -4.66 9.45
C TYR A 40 11.48 -5.46 10.17
N ASP A 41 10.53 -4.76 10.79
CA ASP A 41 9.27 -5.37 11.16
C ASP A 41 8.25 -5.08 10.05
N ILE A 42 7.55 -6.13 9.62
CA ILE A 42 6.68 -6.10 8.45
C ILE A 42 5.31 -6.64 8.84
N GLU A 43 4.30 -5.79 8.66
CA GLU A 43 2.90 -6.19 8.74
C GLU A 43 2.49 -6.80 7.40
N ILE A 44 2.20 -8.10 7.38
CA ILE A 44 1.68 -8.79 6.20
C ILE A 44 0.18 -8.51 6.09
N VAL A 45 -0.24 -8.07 4.91
CA VAL A 45 -1.62 -7.65 4.65
C VAL A 45 -2.27 -8.54 3.58
N ALA A 46 -3.55 -8.81 3.74
CA ALA A 46 -4.39 -9.43 2.71
C ALA A 46 -4.79 -8.41 1.63
N ASP A 47 -5.34 -8.90 0.52
CA ASP A 47 -5.77 -8.05 -0.61
C ASP A 47 -6.89 -7.07 -0.24
N ASP A 48 -7.64 -7.35 0.84
CA ASP A 48 -8.68 -6.48 1.41
C ASP A 48 -8.13 -5.46 2.42
N GLY A 49 -6.80 -5.43 2.61
CA GLY A 49 -6.11 -4.54 3.54
C GLY A 49 -6.13 -5.00 5.00
N GLN A 50 -6.71 -6.17 5.33
CA GLN A 50 -6.64 -6.70 6.69
C GLN A 50 -5.26 -7.26 7.02
N THR A 51 -4.83 -7.07 8.27
CA THR A 51 -3.60 -7.65 8.80
C THR A 51 -3.71 -9.18 8.88
N LYS A 52 -2.80 -9.88 8.22
CA LYS A 52 -2.61 -11.33 8.36
C LYS A 52 -1.66 -11.68 9.51
N GLY A 53 -0.69 -10.81 9.79
CA GLY A 53 0.22 -10.95 10.93
C GLY A 53 1.46 -10.10 10.81
N LEU A 54 2.35 -10.23 11.79
CA LEU A 54 3.61 -9.48 11.90
C LEU A 54 4.80 -10.43 11.71
N LEU A 55 5.76 -10.01 10.89
CA LEU A 55 7.09 -10.59 10.84
C LEU A 55 8.07 -9.61 11.50
N GLU A 56 8.84 -10.10 12.46
CA GLU A 56 9.83 -9.31 13.19
C GLU A 56 11.24 -9.59 12.68
N ALA A 57 12.11 -8.58 12.72
CA ALA A 57 13.54 -8.70 12.41
C ALA A 57 13.85 -9.31 11.03
N VAL A 58 13.07 -8.96 10.01
CA VAL A 58 13.26 -9.42 8.63
C VAL A 58 14.49 -8.78 8.01
N HIS A 59 15.33 -9.60 7.39
CA HIS A 59 16.59 -9.14 6.79
C HIS A 59 16.38 -8.47 5.42
N PRO A 60 17.24 -7.49 5.05
CA PRO A 60 17.12 -6.75 3.78
C PRO A 60 17.25 -7.58 2.51
N GLU A 61 17.80 -8.80 2.58
CA GLU A 61 17.92 -9.75 1.46
C GLU A 61 16.68 -10.62 1.28
N GLN A 62 15.78 -10.66 2.27
CA GLN A 62 14.57 -11.48 2.25
C GLN A 62 13.38 -10.73 1.63
N ILE A 63 13.55 -9.45 1.31
CA ILE A 63 12.50 -8.57 0.82
C ILE A 63 12.97 -7.67 -0.31
N GLU A 64 12.02 -7.23 -1.12
CA GLU A 64 12.22 -6.15 -2.08
C GLU A 64 11.19 -5.04 -1.88
N ALA A 65 11.62 -3.79 -2.08
CA ALA A 65 10.71 -2.67 -2.14
C ALA A 65 9.80 -2.77 -3.36
N VAL A 66 8.49 -2.74 -3.14
CA VAL A 66 7.51 -2.65 -4.22
C VAL A 66 7.30 -1.18 -4.54
N PHE A 67 7.86 -0.75 -5.66
CA PHE A 67 7.54 0.55 -6.24
C PHE A 67 6.29 0.38 -7.10
N SER A 68 5.13 0.44 -6.46
CA SER A 68 3.93 0.80 -7.21
C SER A 68 4.03 2.29 -7.49
N PRO A 69 3.88 2.77 -8.73
CA PRO A 69 3.53 4.16 -8.96
C PRO A 69 2.17 4.36 -8.28
N GLN A 70 2.18 4.77 -7.02
CA GLN A 70 0.96 5.20 -6.36
C GLN A 70 0.42 6.34 -7.21
N PRO A 71 -0.82 6.24 -7.71
CA PRO A 71 -1.45 7.34 -8.42
C PRO A 71 -1.45 8.54 -7.48
N GLN A 72 -0.59 9.52 -7.73
CA GLN A 72 -0.55 10.71 -6.88
C GLN A 72 -1.76 11.55 -7.23
N LEU A 73 -2.71 11.64 -6.30
CA LEU A 73 -3.87 12.49 -6.47
C LEU A 73 -3.41 13.94 -6.55
N THR A 74 -3.84 14.63 -7.60
CA THR A 74 -3.49 16.04 -7.85
C THR A 74 -4.66 16.98 -7.64
N ALA A 75 -5.89 16.53 -7.91
CA ALA A 75 -7.08 17.34 -7.73
C ALA A 75 -8.31 16.48 -7.49
N VAL A 76 -9.23 17.02 -6.68
CA VAL A 76 -10.63 16.59 -6.61
C VAL A 76 -11.49 17.81 -6.93
N SER A 77 -12.45 17.65 -7.84
CA SER A 77 -13.43 18.68 -8.15
C SER A 77 -14.85 18.11 -8.16
N LEU A 78 -15.82 18.91 -7.73
CA LEU A 78 -17.23 18.55 -7.70
C LEU A 78 -17.98 19.28 -8.80
N ALA A 79 -18.90 18.59 -9.47
CA ALA A 79 -19.87 19.25 -10.33
C ALA A 79 -20.74 20.22 -9.50
N PRO A 80 -21.16 21.37 -10.06
CA PRO A 80 -21.97 22.35 -9.33
C PRO A 80 -23.29 21.79 -8.78
N ASP A 81 -23.84 20.77 -9.42
CA ASP A 81 -25.07 20.08 -9.00
C ASP A 81 -24.82 18.99 -7.94
N GLY A 82 -23.56 18.75 -7.54
CA GLY A 82 -23.16 17.74 -6.56
C GLY A 82 -23.30 16.29 -7.04
N THR A 83 -23.66 16.05 -8.30
CA THR A 83 -23.95 14.69 -8.78
C THR A 83 -22.70 13.88 -9.14
N LYS A 84 -21.55 14.56 -9.32
CA LYS A 84 -20.30 13.95 -9.79
C LYS A 84 -19.07 14.55 -9.09
N ALA A 85 -18.07 13.70 -8.89
CA ALA A 85 -16.71 14.08 -8.55
C ALA A 85 -15.75 13.67 -9.67
N ASN A 86 -14.83 14.55 -10.06
CA ASN A 86 -13.69 14.20 -10.91
C ASN A 86 -12.42 14.18 -10.05
N ILE A 87 -11.72 13.05 -10.08
CA ILE A 87 -10.46 12.79 -9.40
C ILE A 87 -9.37 12.71 -10.46
N ARG A 88 -8.36 13.57 -10.37
CA ARG A 88 -7.22 13.60 -11.28
C ARG A 88 -5.95 13.12 -10.59
N PHE A 89 -5.19 12.28 -11.28
CA PHE A 89 -3.89 11.78 -10.83
C PHE A 89 -2.74 12.41 -11.62
N ALA A 90 -1.53 12.38 -11.04
CA ALA A 90 -0.33 12.99 -11.62
C ALA A 90 0.14 12.30 -12.91
N ASP A 91 -0.28 11.05 -13.14
CA ASP A 91 -0.04 10.31 -14.37
C ASP A 91 -1.00 10.70 -15.51
N GLY A 92 -1.93 11.62 -15.26
CA GLY A 92 -2.95 12.07 -16.22
C GLY A 92 -4.23 11.23 -16.21
N THR A 93 -4.31 10.18 -15.39
CA THR A 93 -5.53 9.40 -15.19
C THR A 93 -6.62 10.28 -14.56
N GLU A 94 -7.86 10.15 -15.06
CA GLU A 94 -9.03 10.78 -14.48
C GLU A 94 -10.10 9.73 -14.16
N ILE A 95 -10.66 9.81 -12.96
CA ILE A 95 -11.82 9.01 -12.55
C ILE A 95 -12.99 9.96 -12.33
N ILE A 96 -14.13 9.67 -12.97
CA ILE A 96 -15.39 10.36 -12.75
C ILE A 96 -16.29 9.43 -11.93
N LEU A 97 -16.60 9.82 -10.71
CA LEU A 97 -17.53 9.11 -9.83
C LEU A 97 -18.86 9.85 -9.81
N THR A 98 -19.97 9.12 -9.93
CA THR A 98 -21.28 9.69 -9.61
C THR A 98 -21.57 9.51 -8.12
N ALA A 99 -22.47 10.34 -7.58
CA ALA A 99 -22.97 10.15 -6.22
C ALA A 99 -23.57 8.75 -6.03
N ALA A 100 -24.22 8.19 -7.06
CA ALA A 100 -24.79 6.84 -7.02
C ALA A 100 -23.70 5.76 -6.85
N ASP A 101 -22.57 5.88 -7.55
CA ASP A 101 -21.45 4.93 -7.44
C ASP A 101 -20.83 4.96 -6.03
N LEU A 102 -20.68 6.16 -5.47
CA LEU A 102 -20.19 6.36 -4.09
C LEU A 102 -21.12 5.72 -3.06
N TYR A 103 -22.44 5.91 -3.19
CA TYR A 103 -23.41 5.31 -2.27
C TYR A 103 -23.47 3.79 -2.37
N ALA A 104 -23.33 3.23 -3.58
CA ALA A 104 -23.30 1.79 -3.77
C ALA A 104 -22.11 1.14 -3.05
N HIS A 105 -20.93 1.77 -3.10
CA HIS A 105 -19.73 1.27 -2.41
C HIS A 105 -19.66 1.59 -0.92
N ALA A 106 -20.24 2.70 -0.46
CA ALA A 106 -20.26 3.04 0.97
C ALA A 106 -21.03 2.01 1.83
N ALA A 107 -22.01 1.33 1.25
CA ALA A 107 -22.75 0.24 1.91
C ALA A 107 -21.90 -1.02 2.16
N GLU A 108 -20.79 -1.19 1.42
CA GLU A 108 -19.89 -2.34 1.57
C GLU A 108 -18.95 -2.21 2.78
N TYR A 109 -18.65 -0.98 3.22
CA TYR A 109 -17.73 -0.67 4.32
C TYR A 109 -18.44 -0.26 5.63
N ALA A 110 -19.77 -0.28 5.67
CA ALA A 110 -20.57 0.10 6.84
C ALA A 110 -20.90 -1.10 7.78
N LYS A 111 -20.10 -2.16 7.76
CA LYS A 111 -20.27 -3.35 8.63
C LYS A 111 -19.17 -3.45 9.68
#